data_AF-A0A8K1I7P3-F1
#
_entry.id   AF-A0A8K1I7P3-F1
#
_cell.length_a   1.000
_cell.length_b   1.000
_cell.length_c   1.000
_cell.angle_alpha   90.00
_cell.angle_beta   90.00
_cell.angle_gamma   90.00
#
_symmetry.space_group_name_H-M   'P 1'
#
loop_
_entity.id
_entity.type
_entity.pdbx_description
1 polymer ?
#
loop_
_entity_poly.entity_id
_entity_poly.type
_entity_poly.pdbx_seq_one_letter_code
_entity_poly.pdbx_strand_id
1 'polypeptide(L)'
;MTLSHYCPSYPKFGTGTRAGTRVYDLLFYTRSLPCITELYNLFYVNGIKIIPHNIYELLTPVALAHWVMGDGSKKKYGLTLCSNSYSIPDVVLLMNVLMIKYGLVCTLHLDKGKPTIYIAAKSMKSLRTIVAPHMVPSMQYKIGLGCDVTKLNSSPLGGIIYPAAASSLHEETNDPPCGGKFQRQGINQ
;
A
#
# COMPACT_ATOMS: atom_id res chain seq x y z
N MET A 1 -15.38 -4.65 -7.23
CA MET A 1 -16.40 -4.69 -6.16
C MET A 1 -16.24 -3.44 -5.31
N THR A 2 -17.28 -2.63 -5.14
CA THR A 2 -17.23 -1.37 -4.38
C THR A 2 -17.58 -1.63 -2.91
N LEU A 3 -16.78 -1.08 -1.98
CA LEU A 3 -17.03 -1.23 -0.54
C LEU A 3 -18.18 -0.32 -0.03
N SER A 4 -18.68 0.59 -0.88
CA SER A 4 -19.63 1.63 -0.51
C SER A 4 -20.94 1.11 0.07
N HIS A 5 -21.41 -0.06 -0.38
CA HIS A 5 -22.67 -0.65 0.11
C HIS A 5 -22.60 -1.06 1.59
N TYR A 6 -21.39 -1.31 2.09
CA TYR A 6 -21.14 -1.69 3.49
C TYR A 6 -20.92 -0.48 4.41
N CYS A 7 -20.69 0.71 3.85
CA CYS A 7 -20.42 1.93 4.62
C CYS A 7 -21.72 2.70 4.91
N PRO A 8 -21.92 3.22 6.14
CA PRO A 8 -23.11 4.03 6.46
C PRO A 8 -22.98 5.48 5.97
N SER A 9 -21.77 5.95 5.65
CA SER A 9 -21.51 7.32 5.22
C SER A 9 -20.33 7.38 4.24
N TYR A 10 -20.20 8.51 3.55
CA TYR A 10 -18.99 8.83 2.78
C TYR A 10 -17.74 8.90 3.69
N PRO A 11 -16.54 8.72 3.11
CA PRO A 11 -15.29 8.95 3.83
C PRO A 11 -15.23 10.37 4.40
N LYS A 12 -14.72 10.47 5.63
CA LYS A 12 -14.55 11.72 6.37
C LYS A 12 -13.09 12.15 6.27
N PHE A 13 -12.90 13.43 5.95
CA PHE A 13 -11.59 14.06 6.02
C PHE A 13 -11.31 14.50 7.45
N GLY A 14 -10.12 14.17 7.95
CA GLY A 14 -9.67 14.62 9.26
C GLY A 14 -8.32 15.32 9.18
N THR A 15 -8.04 16.06 10.25
CA THR A 15 -6.81 16.82 10.44
C THR A 15 -6.28 16.52 11.82
N GLY A 16 -5.00 16.15 11.91
CA GLY A 16 -4.30 15.92 13.17
C GLY A 16 -2.93 16.58 13.19
N THR A 17 -2.25 16.43 14.32
CA THR A 17 -0.85 16.86 14.47
C THR A 17 -0.02 15.67 14.93
N ARG A 18 1.03 15.33 14.18
CA ARG A 18 1.97 14.24 14.51
C ARG A 18 3.38 14.78 14.53
N ALA A 19 4.06 14.66 15.67
CA ALA A 19 5.41 15.20 15.88
C ALA A 19 5.55 16.67 15.44
N GLY A 20 4.58 17.52 15.82
CA GLY A 20 4.55 18.95 15.49
C GLY A 20 4.16 19.29 14.04
N THR A 21 3.96 18.29 13.18
CA THR A 21 3.54 18.50 11.78
C THR A 21 2.05 18.24 11.61
N ARG A 22 1.35 19.10 10.86
CA ARG A 22 -0.05 18.88 10.48
C ARG A 22 -0.15 17.70 9.52
N VAL A 23 -1.04 16.76 9.83
CA VAL A 23 -1.30 15.56 9.03
C VAL A 23 -2.78 15.54 8.64
N TYR A 24 -3.03 15.07 7.42
CA TYR A 24 -4.37 14.86 6.88
C TYR A 24 -4.65 13.37 6.79
N ASP A 25 -5.86 12.99 7.13
CA ASP A 25 -6.32 11.60 7.01
C ASP A 25 -7.69 11.51 6.36
N LEU A 26 -7.97 10.32 5.84
CA LEU A 26 -9.25 9.96 5.24
C LEU A 26 -9.74 8.70 5.93
N LEU A 27 -10.86 8.81 6.65
CA LEU A 27 -11.42 7.72 7.44
C LEU A 27 -12.77 7.30 6.88
N PHE A 28 -13.05 6.00 6.93
CA PHE A 28 -14.38 5.47 6.70
C PHE A 28 -14.60 4.28 7.62
N TYR A 29 -15.87 3.94 7.83
CA TYR A 29 -16.28 2.84 8.70
C TYR A 29 -17.28 1.97 7.95
N THR A 30 -17.26 0.67 8.21
CA THR A 30 -18.30 -0.25 7.75
C THR A 30 -19.36 -0.44 8.83
N ARG A 31 -20.55 -0.88 8.42
CA ARG A 31 -21.56 -1.40 9.35
C ARG A 31 -21.06 -2.71 9.98
N SER A 32 -21.51 -2.99 11.20
CA SER A 32 -21.28 -4.29 11.86
C SER A 32 -22.15 -5.36 11.18
N LEU A 33 -21.56 -6.14 10.28
CA LEU A 33 -22.27 -7.15 9.48
C LEU A 33 -21.73 -8.55 9.78
N PRO A 34 -22.59 -9.60 9.79
CA PRO A 34 -22.18 -10.96 10.09
C PRO A 34 -21.02 -11.48 9.21
N CYS A 35 -21.01 -11.13 7.93
CA CYS A 35 -19.92 -11.54 7.01
C CYS A 35 -18.55 -10.94 7.39
N ILE A 36 -18.52 -9.77 8.02
CA ILE A 36 -17.28 -9.17 8.54
C ILE A 36 -16.93 -9.81 9.89
N THR A 37 -17.92 -10.18 10.68
CA THR A 37 -17.73 -10.92 11.94
C THR A 37 -17.10 -12.31 11.71
N GLU A 38 -17.47 -13.00 10.64
CA GLU A 38 -16.80 -14.25 10.23
C GLU A 38 -15.30 -14.06 10.02
N LEU A 39 -14.92 -12.98 9.31
CA LEU A 39 -13.52 -12.63 9.12
C LEU A 39 -12.84 -12.25 10.44
N TYR A 40 -13.52 -11.51 11.31
CA TYR A 40 -13.00 -11.17 12.64
C TYR A 40 -12.69 -12.43 13.46
N ASN A 41 -13.61 -13.39 13.52
CA ASN A 41 -13.45 -14.63 14.29
C ASN A 41 -12.27 -15.50 13.80
N LEU A 42 -11.89 -15.40 12.53
CA LEU A 42 -10.72 -16.11 12.00
C LEU A 42 -9.39 -15.50 12.49
N PHE A 43 -9.33 -14.17 12.63
CA PHE A 43 -8.09 -13.46 12.95
C PHE A 43 -7.99 -13.01 14.42
N TYR A 44 -9.05 -13.18 15.22
CA TYR A 44 -9.08 -12.79 16.62
C TYR A 44 -9.57 -13.93 17.51
N VAL A 45 -8.72 -14.37 18.44
CA VAL A 45 -9.05 -15.37 19.46
C VAL A 45 -8.80 -14.75 20.82
N ASN A 46 -9.83 -14.74 21.69
CA ASN A 46 -9.77 -14.11 23.02
C ASN A 46 -9.33 -12.63 22.97
N GLY A 47 -9.75 -11.90 21.92
CA GLY A 47 -9.38 -10.49 21.72
C GLY A 47 -7.94 -10.27 21.22
N ILE A 48 -7.16 -11.34 21.04
CA ILE A 48 -5.78 -11.29 20.54
C ILE A 48 -5.78 -11.58 19.04
N LYS A 49 -5.08 -10.73 18.28
CA LYS A 49 -4.91 -10.91 16.84
C LYS A 49 -3.93 -12.05 16.55
N ILE A 50 -4.34 -13.01 15.74
CA ILE A 50 -3.56 -14.19 15.34
C ILE A 50 -3.53 -14.36 13.82
N ILE A 51 -2.69 -15.26 13.31
CA ILE A 51 -2.77 -15.74 11.93
C ILE A 51 -3.45 -17.11 11.92
N PRO A 52 -4.58 -17.28 11.20
CA PRO A 52 -5.30 -18.54 11.19
C PRO A 52 -4.55 -19.62 10.42
N HIS A 53 -4.75 -20.89 10.78
CA HIS A 53 -4.09 -22.02 10.13
C HIS A 53 -4.41 -22.17 8.63
N ASN A 54 -5.60 -21.73 8.20
CA ASN A 54 -6.01 -21.73 6.79
C ASN A 54 -5.52 -20.50 6.01
N ILE A 55 -4.55 -19.73 6.53
CA ILE A 55 -4.00 -18.55 5.84
C ILE A 55 -3.45 -18.86 4.45
N TYR A 56 -3.03 -20.11 4.19
CA TYR A 56 -2.61 -20.56 2.87
C TYR A 56 -3.69 -20.35 1.81
N GLU A 57 -4.96 -20.59 2.16
CA GLU A 57 -6.11 -20.42 1.27
C GLU A 57 -6.50 -18.95 1.18
N LEU A 58 -6.56 -18.26 2.33
CA LEU A 58 -7.01 -16.88 2.44
C LEU A 58 -6.07 -15.87 1.78
N LEU A 59 -4.76 -16.11 1.80
CA LEU A 59 -3.76 -15.22 1.20
C LEU A 59 -3.75 -15.42 -0.32
N THR A 60 -4.74 -14.88 -1.02
CA THR A 60 -4.86 -14.82 -2.50
C THR A 60 -3.96 -13.72 -3.10
N PRO A 61 -3.75 -13.68 -4.43
CA PRO A 61 -3.02 -12.58 -5.08
C PRO A 61 -3.60 -11.20 -4.75
N VAL A 62 -4.93 -11.10 -4.65
CA VAL A 62 -5.64 -9.87 -4.25
C VAL A 62 -5.34 -9.52 -2.79
N ALA A 63 -5.40 -10.50 -1.88
CA ALA A 63 -5.06 -10.28 -0.47
C ALA A 63 -3.59 -9.86 -0.29
N LEU A 64 -2.67 -10.48 -1.03
CA LEU A 64 -1.26 -10.11 -1.03
C LEU A 64 -1.05 -8.69 -1.57
N ALA A 65 -1.74 -8.29 -2.63
CA ALA A 65 -1.68 -6.94 -3.16
C ALA A 65 -2.17 -5.89 -2.14
N HIS A 66 -3.30 -6.16 -1.47
CA HIS A 66 -3.79 -5.29 -0.38
C HIS A 66 -2.83 -5.22 0.79
N TRP A 67 -2.21 -6.34 1.18
CA TRP A 67 -1.20 -6.36 2.23
C TRP A 67 0.03 -5.53 1.87
N VAL A 68 0.53 -5.64 0.63
CA VAL A 68 1.63 -4.80 0.11
C VAL A 68 1.23 -3.32 0.07
N MET A 69 0.00 -2.99 -0.32
CA MET A 69 -0.48 -1.61 -0.35
C MET A 69 -0.57 -1.01 1.06
N GLY A 70 -1.11 -1.74 2.02
CA GLY A 70 -1.19 -1.29 3.42
C GLY A 70 0.18 -1.21 4.08
N ASP A 71 0.82 -2.37 4.25
CA ASP A 71 1.97 -2.56 5.15
C ASP A 71 3.29 -2.80 4.42
N GLY A 72 3.30 -2.73 3.08
CA GLY A 72 4.53 -2.82 2.29
C GLY A 72 5.35 -1.54 2.33
N SER A 73 6.66 -1.70 2.52
CA SER A 73 7.68 -0.65 2.53
C SER A 73 8.81 -0.99 1.57
N LYS A 74 8.98 -0.16 0.53
CA LYS A 74 10.06 -0.31 -0.46
C LYS A 74 11.43 -0.14 0.21
N LYS A 75 12.33 -1.10 -0.02
CA LYS A 75 13.76 -0.99 0.32
C LYS A 75 14.58 -0.82 -0.96
N LYS A 76 15.89 -0.59 -0.82
CA LYS A 76 16.80 -0.36 -1.96
C LYS A 76 16.70 -1.45 -3.04
N TYR A 77 16.64 -2.71 -2.61
CA TYR A 77 16.61 -3.86 -3.52
C TYR A 77 15.39 -4.76 -3.37
N GLY A 78 14.65 -4.66 -2.26
CA GLY A 78 13.55 -5.56 -1.94
C GLY A 78 12.35 -4.85 -1.35
N LEU A 79 11.44 -5.62 -0.76
CA LEU A 79 10.26 -5.11 -0.09
C LEU A 79 10.20 -5.64 1.33
N THR A 80 9.87 -4.77 2.28
CA THR A 80 9.60 -5.16 3.66
C THR A 80 8.10 -5.15 3.90
N LEU A 81 7.55 -6.21 4.49
CA LEU A 81 6.18 -6.25 4.99
C LEU A 81 6.21 -6.07 6.52
N CYS A 82 5.59 -5.01 7.00
CA CYS A 82 5.51 -4.72 8.43
C CYS A 82 4.53 -5.70 9.10
N SER A 83 5.06 -6.71 9.79
CA SER A 83 4.30 -7.74 10.52
C SER A 83 4.50 -7.66 12.04
N ASN A 84 4.85 -6.47 12.53
CA ASN A 84 5.31 -6.20 13.88
C ASN A 84 4.21 -6.32 14.96
N SER A 85 2.96 -6.55 14.56
CA SER A 85 1.82 -6.79 15.44
C SER A 85 1.55 -8.27 15.73
N TYR A 86 2.27 -9.20 15.07
CA TYR A 86 2.07 -10.64 15.22
C TYR A 86 3.20 -11.30 16.00
N SER A 87 2.94 -12.52 16.50
CA SER A 87 3.96 -13.34 17.14
C SER A 87 4.97 -13.88 16.13
N ILE A 88 6.16 -14.28 16.57
CA ILE A 88 7.16 -14.90 15.68
C ILE A 88 6.60 -16.15 14.97
N PRO A 89 5.92 -17.09 15.66
CA PRO A 89 5.29 -18.24 14.99
C PRO A 89 4.31 -17.84 13.88
N ASP A 90 3.47 -16.84 14.13
CA ASP A 90 2.51 -16.32 13.14
C ASP A 90 3.23 -15.74 11.90
N VAL A 91 4.31 -14.99 12.13
CA VAL A 91 5.10 -14.40 11.05
C VAL A 91 5.83 -15.47 10.25
N VAL A 92 6.32 -16.53 10.91
CA VAL A 92 6.92 -17.69 10.23
C VAL A 92 5.87 -18.43 9.40
N LEU A 93 4.64 -18.60 9.90
CA LEU A 93 3.54 -19.19 9.12
C LEU A 93 3.25 -18.37 7.85
N LEU A 94 3.15 -17.04 7.98
CA LEU A 94 2.99 -16.14 6.83
C LEU A 94 4.15 -16.27 5.83
N MET A 95 5.39 -16.29 6.33
CA MET A 95 6.58 -16.43 5.51
C MET A 95 6.58 -17.75 4.73
N ASN A 96 6.18 -18.85 5.36
CA ASN A 96 6.08 -20.15 4.71
C ASN A 96 5.06 -20.14 3.57
N VAL A 97 3.92 -19.48 3.75
CA VAL A 97 2.93 -19.33 2.67
C VAL A 97 3.51 -18.53 1.49
N LEU A 98 4.23 -17.45 1.76
CA LEU A 98 4.89 -16.65 0.71
C LEU A 98 5.92 -17.48 -0.08
N MET A 99 6.68 -18.33 0.61
CA MET A 99 7.68 -19.20 -0.01
C MET A 99 7.04 -20.34 -0.82
N ILE A 100 6.08 -21.06 -0.24
CA ILE A 100 5.48 -22.25 -0.84
C ILE A 100 4.48 -21.89 -1.95
N LYS A 101 3.56 -20.95 -1.69
CA LYS A 101 2.47 -20.61 -2.62
C LYS A 101 2.95 -19.73 -3.78
N TYR A 102 3.87 -18.81 -3.51
CA TYR A 102 4.27 -17.77 -4.46
C TYR A 102 5.72 -17.87 -4.92
N GLY A 103 6.51 -18.81 -4.39
CA GLY A 103 7.92 -18.95 -4.73
C GLY A 103 8.75 -17.71 -4.36
N LEU A 104 8.29 -16.93 -3.39
CA LEU A 104 8.98 -15.71 -2.96
C LEU A 104 10.02 -16.06 -1.92
N VAL A 105 11.26 -15.59 -2.12
CA VAL A 105 12.32 -15.77 -1.14
C VAL A 105 12.20 -14.68 -0.10
N CYS A 106 11.90 -15.11 1.12
CA CYS A 106 11.66 -14.23 2.26
C CYS A 106 12.63 -14.54 3.41
N THR A 107 12.94 -13.53 4.22
CA THR A 107 13.72 -13.67 5.45
C THR A 107 13.02 -12.96 6.59
N LEU A 108 13.13 -13.50 7.80
CA LEU A 108 12.63 -12.87 9.03
C LEU A 108 13.67 -11.86 9.52
N HIS A 109 13.26 -10.60 9.64
CA HIS A 109 14.05 -9.52 10.22
C HIS A 109 13.40 -9.05 11.53
N LEU A 110 14.20 -8.43 12.39
CA LEU A 110 13.71 -7.74 13.59
C LEU A 110 13.91 -6.23 13.41
N ASP A 111 12.82 -5.49 13.29
CA ASP A 111 12.84 -4.02 13.30
C ASP A 111 12.41 -3.54 14.69
N LYS A 112 13.32 -2.87 15.41
CA LYS A 112 13.11 -2.40 16.79
C LYS A 112 12.60 -3.53 17.72
N GLY A 113 13.16 -4.72 17.57
CA GLY A 113 12.79 -5.91 18.34
C GLY A 113 11.47 -6.57 17.92
N LYS A 114 10.83 -6.13 16.83
CA LYS A 114 9.56 -6.69 16.34
C LYS A 114 9.73 -7.43 15.01
N PRO A 115 9.02 -8.56 14.82
CA PRO A 115 9.18 -9.40 13.66
C PRO A 115 8.65 -8.73 12.39
N THR A 116 9.44 -8.78 11.33
CA THR A 116 9.17 -8.14 10.04
C THR A 116 9.63 -9.04 8.92
N ILE A 117 8.83 -9.19 7.86
CA ILE A 117 9.20 -10.04 6.71
C ILE A 117 9.93 -9.19 5.67
N TYR A 118 11.09 -9.65 5.21
CA TYR A 118 11.81 -9.07 4.09
C TYR A 118 11.71 -9.99 2.87
N ILE A 119 11.26 -9.45 1.74
CA ILE A 119 11.22 -10.13 0.44
C ILE A 119 12.49 -9.74 -0.33
N ALA A 120 13.27 -10.76 -0.70
CA ALA A 120 14.55 -10.60 -1.37
C ALA A 120 14.40 -9.99 -2.78
N ALA A 121 15.43 -9.29 -3.21
CA ALA A 121 15.48 -8.61 -4.51
C ALA A 121 15.18 -9.54 -5.70
N LYS A 122 15.69 -10.76 -5.66
CA LYS A 122 15.47 -11.78 -6.69
C LYS A 122 14.00 -12.14 -6.88
N SER A 123 13.16 -11.98 -5.86
CA SER A 123 11.73 -12.28 -5.91
C SER A 123 10.86 -11.07 -6.25
N MET A 124 11.44 -9.88 -6.40
CA MET A 124 10.68 -8.67 -6.72
C MET A 124 10.02 -8.73 -8.11
N LYS A 125 10.67 -9.39 -9.09
CA LYS A 125 10.07 -9.57 -10.42
C LYS A 125 8.80 -10.42 -10.33
N SER A 126 8.88 -11.59 -9.68
CA SER A 126 7.74 -12.48 -9.48
C SER A 126 6.63 -11.82 -8.66
N LEU A 127 7.01 -11.12 -7.56
CA LEU A 127 6.06 -10.40 -6.74
C LEU A 127 5.27 -9.38 -7.56
N ARG A 128 5.95 -8.56 -8.37
CA ARG A 128 5.30 -7.56 -9.24
C ARG A 128 4.31 -8.20 -10.19
N THR A 129 4.66 -9.33 -10.82
CA THR A 129 3.74 -10.05 -11.72
C THR A 129 2.46 -10.48 -11.00
N ILE A 130 2.56 -10.92 -9.74
CA ILE A 130 1.42 -11.38 -8.95
C ILE A 130 0.54 -10.22 -8.48
N VAL A 131 1.15 -9.14 -7.95
CA VAL A 131 0.39 -8.09 -7.24
C VAL A 131 0.02 -6.90 -8.12
N ALA A 132 0.82 -6.55 -9.14
CA ALA A 132 0.61 -5.34 -9.92
C ALA A 132 -0.78 -5.24 -10.59
N PRO A 133 -1.39 -6.33 -11.12
CA PRO A 133 -2.74 -6.27 -11.69
C PRO A 133 -3.84 -5.93 -10.67
N HIS A 134 -3.58 -6.11 -9.39
CA HIS A 134 -4.53 -5.90 -8.30
C HIS A 134 -4.21 -4.65 -7.46
N MET A 135 -3.18 -3.89 -7.82
CA MET A 135 -2.78 -2.66 -7.13
C MET A 135 -3.35 -1.42 -7.83
N VAL A 136 -3.81 -0.45 -7.04
CA VAL A 136 -4.19 0.86 -7.58
C VAL A 136 -2.95 1.59 -8.14
N PRO A 137 -3.05 2.29 -9.29
CA PRO A 137 -1.91 2.96 -9.91
C PRO A 137 -1.14 3.90 -8.97
N SER A 138 -1.86 4.63 -8.11
CA SER A 138 -1.27 5.56 -7.13
C SER A 138 -0.41 4.89 -6.06
N MET A 139 -0.49 3.56 -5.89
CA MET A 139 0.26 2.79 -4.89
C MET A 139 1.36 1.90 -5.50
N GLN A 140 1.49 1.86 -6.83
CA GLN A 140 2.50 1.05 -7.51
C GLN A 140 3.94 1.50 -7.23
N TYR A 141 4.14 2.74 -6.76
CA TYR A 141 5.45 3.22 -6.29
C TYR A 141 6.03 2.33 -5.18
N LYS A 142 5.19 1.66 -4.37
CA LYS A 142 5.61 0.74 -3.30
C LYS A 142 6.36 -0.49 -3.83
N ILE A 143 6.04 -0.96 -5.03
CA ILE A 143 6.73 -2.06 -5.69
C ILE A 143 7.82 -1.57 -6.65
N GLY A 144 8.05 -0.25 -6.73
CA GLY A 144 9.02 0.36 -7.63
C GLY A 144 8.55 0.47 -9.08
N LEU A 145 7.25 0.34 -9.33
CA LEU A 145 6.61 0.68 -10.59
C LEU A 145 6.00 2.08 -10.39
N GLY A 146 6.85 3.11 -10.39
CA GLY A 146 6.36 4.48 -10.48
C GLY A 146 5.85 4.73 -11.89
N CYS A 147 4.91 5.65 -12.05
CA CYS A 147 4.47 6.10 -13.36
C CYS A 147 5.66 6.76 -14.08
N ASP A 148 6.36 6.00 -14.94
CA ASP A 148 7.11 6.57 -16.04
C ASP A 148 6.06 7.06 -17.05
N VAL A 149 5.52 8.27 -16.83
CA VAL A 149 4.68 8.99 -17.81
C VAL A 149 5.40 9.07 -19.17
N THR A 150 6.72 8.91 -19.18
CA THR A 150 7.59 8.96 -20.37
C THR A 150 7.61 7.67 -21.22
N LYS A 151 7.04 6.54 -20.78
CA LYS A 151 7.10 5.27 -21.53
C LYS A 151 5.81 4.83 -22.22
N LEU A 152 4.71 5.56 -22.03
CA LEU A 152 3.47 5.32 -22.80
C LEU A 152 3.50 5.95 -24.20
N ASN A 153 4.48 6.81 -24.50
CA ASN A 153 4.57 7.51 -25.79
C ASN A 153 5.58 6.92 -26.77
N SER A 154 6.21 5.77 -26.47
CA SER A 154 7.22 5.15 -27.34
C SER A 154 6.91 3.70 -27.75
N SER A 155 5.64 3.30 -27.68
CA SER A 155 5.19 2.06 -28.33
C SER A 155 4.49 2.41 -29.65
N PRO A 156 5.11 2.19 -30.82
CA PRO A 156 4.36 2.14 -32.05
C PRO A 156 3.63 0.81 -32.02
N LEU A 157 2.31 0.82 -31.84
CA LEU A 157 1.34 -0.12 -32.41
C LEU A 157 -0.02 0.04 -31.71
N GLY A 158 -0.99 0.54 -32.46
CA GLY A 158 -2.40 0.11 -32.42
C GLY A 158 -3.24 0.59 -31.23
N GLY A 159 -4.10 1.57 -31.48
CA GLY A 159 -4.93 2.22 -30.48
C GLY A 159 -6.04 1.36 -29.86
N ILE A 160 -6.40 1.73 -28.63
CA ILE A 160 -7.77 1.67 -28.12
C ILE A 160 -8.02 3.01 -27.43
N ILE A 161 -8.95 3.77 -28.02
CA ILE A 161 -9.43 5.06 -27.55
C ILE A 161 -10.34 4.79 -26.34
N TYR A 162 -10.02 5.36 -25.18
CA TYR A 162 -11.04 5.62 -24.14
C TYR A 162 -11.52 7.06 -24.33
N PRO A 163 -12.84 7.32 -24.34
CA PRO A 163 -13.36 8.65 -24.61
C PRO A 163 -13.04 9.59 -23.44
N ALA A 164 -12.43 10.74 -23.77
CA ALA A 164 -12.28 11.86 -22.88
C ALA A 164 -13.67 12.46 -22.58
N ALA A 165 -14.09 12.43 -21.32
CA ALA A 165 -15.23 13.21 -20.87
C ALA A 165 -14.79 14.68 -20.80
N ALA A 166 -15.21 15.47 -21.78
CA ALA A 166 -15.14 16.91 -21.75
C ALA A 166 -16.24 17.46 -20.83
N SER A 167 -15.86 18.30 -19.87
CA SER A 167 -16.73 19.41 -19.43
C SER A 167 -15.84 20.57 -18.96
N SER A 168 -15.74 21.55 -19.84
CA SER A 168 -15.22 22.89 -19.63
C SER A 168 -16.07 23.67 -18.63
N LEU A 169 -15.44 24.36 -17.67
CA LEU A 169 -15.76 25.74 -17.34
C LEU A 169 -14.47 26.44 -16.86
N HIS A 170 -14.15 27.53 -17.56
CA HIS A 170 -13.09 28.48 -17.29
C HIS A 170 -13.34 29.23 -15.97
N GLU A 171 -12.29 29.45 -15.17
CA GLU A 171 -12.04 30.77 -14.59
C GLU A 171 -10.54 30.90 -14.28
N GLU A 172 -9.89 31.86 -14.95
CA GLU A 172 -8.51 32.27 -14.71
C GLU A 172 -8.44 33.18 -13.47
N THR A 173 -7.51 32.92 -12.56
CA THR A 173 -6.83 33.99 -11.82
C THR A 173 -5.35 33.66 -11.69
N ASN A 174 -4.53 34.56 -12.26
CA ASN A 174 -3.08 34.56 -12.25
C ASN A 174 -2.51 34.69 -10.84
N ASP A 175 -1.54 33.85 -10.48
CA ASP A 175 -0.54 34.14 -9.44
C ASP A 175 0.86 33.66 -9.89
N PRO A 176 1.92 34.48 -9.71
CA PRO A 176 3.25 34.26 -10.31
C PRO A 176 4.14 33.25 -9.53
N PRO A 177 5.18 32.68 -10.19
CA PRO A 177 5.96 31.57 -9.65
C PRO A 177 7.12 32.02 -8.73
N CYS A 178 7.12 31.59 -7.46
CA CYS A 178 8.29 31.71 -6.60
C CYS A 178 9.29 30.58 -6.86
N GLY A 179 10.25 30.84 -7.76
CA GLY A 179 11.54 30.15 -7.81
C GLY A 179 12.64 31.09 -7.31
N GLY A 180 13.38 30.68 -6.28
CA GLY A 180 14.53 31.41 -5.77
C GLY A 180 15.48 30.51 -4.97
N LYS A 181 16.62 30.16 -5.57
CA LYS A 181 17.74 29.49 -4.91
C LYS A 181 18.59 30.53 -4.17
N PHE A 182 19.01 30.17 -2.95
CA PHE A 182 20.32 30.43 -2.31
C PHE A 182 20.95 31.84 -2.37
N GLN A 183 21.19 32.44 -1.20
CA GLN A 183 22.52 32.96 -0.81
C GLN A 183 22.64 33.16 0.71
N ARG A 184 23.81 32.79 1.25
CA ARG A 184 24.25 32.95 2.65
C ARG A 184 24.80 34.37 2.87
N GLN A 185 24.40 35.02 3.96
CA GLN A 185 25.14 36.02 4.75
C GLN A 185 24.55 35.87 6.18
N GLY A 186 25.25 35.61 7.28
CA GLY A 186 26.60 35.99 7.67
C GLY A 186 26.58 37.45 8.11
N ILE A 187 26.37 37.74 9.41
CA ILE A 187 26.94 38.86 10.18
C ILE A 187 26.57 38.67 11.66
N ASN A 188 27.60 38.81 12.50
CA ASN A 188 27.56 38.91 13.95
C ASN A 188 26.97 40.26 14.39
N GLN A 189 26.26 40.26 15.53
CA GLN A 189 26.43 41.20 16.64
C GLN A 189 25.88 40.56 17.91
#